data_AF-A0A2G8LCQ2-F1
#
_entry.id   AF-A0A2G8LCQ2-F1
#
_cell.length_a   1.000
_cell.length_b   1.000
_cell.length_c   1.000
_cell.angle_alpha   90.00
_cell.angle_beta   90.00
_cell.angle_gamma   90.00
#
_symmetry.space_group_name_H-M   'P 1'
#
loop_
_entity.id
_entity.type
_entity.pdbx_description
1 polymer ?
#
loop_
_entity_poly.entity_id
_entity_poly.type
_entity_poly.pdbx_seq_one_letter_code
_entity_poly.pdbx_strand_id
1 'polypeptide(L)'
;MSYASINDPAGRPLGFNRTILPYTGNNEPNPCITIQNTGGRRIEIMAQSITGSSNICIDSQDGNKVCSASLYKCEQANGDSATYEFYCVGESCEADDVQMFFRFTVSPPSSEIDPELWCSDRDTSQYPLSLSPPLPPDRTIPPIRTTKTSSAETSHGIHLLSMVATFMLAMFMSFRYNK
;
A
#
# COMPACT_ATOMS: atom_id res chain seq x y z
N MET A 1 -17.85 -13.03 -1.87
CA MET A 1 -17.48 -12.06 -0.82
C MET A 1 -16.39 -11.22 -1.41
N SER A 2 -16.66 -9.92 -1.60
CA SER A 2 -15.69 -9.00 -2.19
C SER A 2 -14.68 -8.66 -1.12
N TYR A 3 -13.46 -9.16 -1.24
CA TYR A 3 -12.35 -8.60 -0.47
C TYR A 3 -12.12 -7.19 -1.02
N ALA A 4 -12.15 -6.20 -0.15
CA ALA A 4 -11.83 -4.84 -0.53
C ALA A 4 -10.38 -4.82 -1.03
N SER A 5 -10.18 -4.19 -2.18
CA SER A 5 -8.84 -3.88 -2.67
C SER A 5 -8.10 -3.07 -1.61
N ILE A 6 -6.76 -3.16 -1.55
CA ILE A 6 -5.95 -2.25 -0.73
C ILE A 6 -6.20 -0.78 -1.09
N ASN A 7 -6.69 -0.53 -2.30
CA ASN A 7 -7.06 0.79 -2.81
C ASN A 7 -8.53 1.18 -2.55
N ASP A 8 -9.32 0.35 -1.85
CA ASP A 8 -10.68 0.70 -1.43
C ASP A 8 -10.64 1.32 -0.03
N PRO A 9 -10.74 2.65 0.10
CA PRO A 9 -10.62 3.33 1.40
C PRO A 9 -11.78 3.00 2.35
N ALA A 10 -12.91 2.49 1.84
CA ALA A 10 -14.07 2.11 2.66
C ALA A 10 -13.96 0.66 3.19
N GLY A 11 -13.05 -0.15 2.66
CA GLY A 11 -12.93 -1.55 3.01
C GLY A 11 -11.57 -1.87 3.61
N ARG A 12 -11.56 -2.45 4.82
CA ARG A 12 -10.33 -2.93 5.44
C ARG A 12 -9.79 -4.13 4.64
N PRO A 13 -8.57 -4.06 4.08
CA PRO A 13 -7.96 -5.21 3.41
C PRO A 13 -7.85 -6.36 4.41
N LEU A 14 -8.16 -7.57 3.97
CA LEU A 14 -8.21 -8.71 4.86
C LEU A 14 -6.79 -9.03 5.40
N GLY A 15 -6.71 -9.43 6.66
CA GLY A 15 -5.44 -9.60 7.38
C GLY A 15 -4.68 -8.31 7.72
N PHE A 16 -5.14 -7.13 7.30
CA PHE A 16 -4.57 -5.86 7.74
C PHE A 16 -5.33 -5.30 8.95
N ASN A 17 -4.57 -4.74 9.88
CA ASN A 17 -5.04 -3.89 10.97
C ASN A 17 -4.98 -2.42 10.54
N ARG A 18 -5.70 -1.55 11.28
CA ARG A 18 -5.68 -0.11 11.08
C ARG A 18 -5.16 0.56 12.34
N THR A 19 -4.35 1.59 12.18
CA THR A 19 -3.94 2.47 13.28
C THR A 19 -3.82 3.91 12.79
N ILE A 20 -3.59 4.82 13.73
CA ILE A 20 -3.35 6.24 13.52
C ILE A 20 -1.92 6.54 13.95
N LEU A 21 -1.18 7.24 13.10
CA LEU A 21 0.08 7.87 13.44
C LEU A 21 -0.24 9.31 13.83
N PRO A 22 0.02 9.72 15.09
CA PRO A 22 -0.26 11.08 15.50
C PRO A 22 0.60 12.07 14.70
N TYR A 23 0.07 13.26 14.43
CA TYR A 23 0.88 14.32 13.86
C TYR A 23 2.05 14.67 14.79
N THR A 24 3.19 15.07 14.23
CA THR A 24 4.44 15.23 15.00
C THR A 24 4.38 16.35 16.05
N GLY A 25 3.39 17.23 15.99
CA GLY A 25 3.28 18.43 16.82
C GLY A 25 2.56 18.27 18.17
N ASN A 26 1.76 17.22 18.41
CA ASN A 26 1.08 16.99 19.70
C ASN A 26 1.91 16.20 20.71
N ASN A 27 3.17 15.87 20.40
CA ASN A 27 4.06 15.12 21.31
C ASN A 27 3.44 13.78 21.80
N GLU A 28 2.54 13.20 21.00
CA GLU A 28 1.98 11.88 21.30
C GLU A 28 2.98 10.78 20.91
N PRO A 29 3.04 9.68 21.68
CA PRO A 29 3.95 8.59 21.38
C PRO A 29 3.55 7.88 20.08
N ASN A 30 4.54 7.52 19.28
CA ASN A 30 4.36 6.67 18.12
C ASN A 30 3.80 5.28 18.52
N PRO A 31 2.96 4.66 17.68
CA PRO A 31 2.46 3.32 17.97
C PRO A 31 3.57 2.27 17.83
N CYS A 32 3.72 1.50 18.91
CA CYS A 32 4.62 0.35 18.97
C CYS A 32 3.82 -0.95 18.95
N ILE A 33 4.18 -1.88 18.06
CA ILE A 33 3.55 -3.19 17.92
C ILE A 33 4.58 -4.26 18.27
N THR A 34 4.26 -5.10 19.25
CA THR A 34 5.10 -6.24 19.63
C THR A 34 4.46 -7.54 19.15
N ILE A 35 5.23 -8.32 18.41
CA ILE A 35 4.88 -9.66 17.95
C ILE A 35 5.58 -10.68 18.84
N GLN A 36 4.86 -11.71 19.28
CA GLN A 36 5.37 -12.77 20.16
C GLN A 36 5.57 -14.08 19.37
N ASN A 37 6.31 -15.01 19.95
CA ASN A 37 6.64 -16.32 19.38
C ASN A 37 7.39 -16.24 18.04
N THR A 38 8.31 -15.28 17.92
CA THR A 38 9.04 -15.00 16.69
C THR A 38 10.38 -15.73 16.59
N GLY A 39 10.83 -16.42 17.64
CA GLY A 39 12.15 -17.04 17.72
C GLY A 39 12.48 -17.93 16.53
N GLY A 40 13.56 -17.60 15.81
CA GLY A 40 14.02 -18.36 14.63
C GLY A 40 13.09 -18.26 13.41
N ARG A 41 12.09 -17.38 13.41
CA ARG A 41 11.13 -17.18 12.31
C ARG A 41 11.38 -15.85 11.59
N ARG A 42 10.88 -15.76 10.36
CA ARG A 42 10.89 -14.52 9.58
C ARG A 42 9.58 -13.78 9.78
N ILE A 43 9.63 -12.46 9.69
CA ILE A 43 8.48 -11.57 9.87
C ILE A 43 8.32 -10.77 8.58
N GLU A 44 7.20 -10.98 7.89
CA GLU A 44 6.73 -10.10 6.83
C GLU A 44 5.98 -8.93 7.44
N ILE A 45 6.31 -7.74 6.98
CA ILE A 45 5.76 -6.47 7.44
C ILE A 45 5.28 -5.71 6.21
N MET A 46 4.01 -5.35 6.21
CA MET A 46 3.41 -4.51 5.19
C MET A 46 2.70 -3.34 5.84
N ALA A 47 2.86 -2.13 5.30
CA ALA A 47 2.11 -0.97 5.74
C ALA A 47 1.88 0.01 4.59
N GLN A 48 0.73 0.70 4.60
CA GLN A 48 0.42 1.72 3.61
C GLN A 48 -0.54 2.75 4.22
N SER A 49 -0.33 4.03 3.87
CA SER A 49 -1.25 5.09 4.27
C SER A 49 -2.56 4.93 3.52
N ILE A 50 -3.69 5.22 4.18
CA ILE A 50 -5.01 5.09 3.54
C ILE A 50 -5.14 6.04 2.34
N THR A 51 -4.49 7.20 2.41
CA THR A 51 -4.42 8.16 1.31
C THR A 51 -3.42 7.77 0.22
N GLY A 52 -2.51 6.83 0.51
CA GLY A 52 -1.43 6.39 -0.38
C GLY A 52 -0.30 7.41 -0.60
N SER A 53 -0.40 8.62 -0.04
CA SER A 53 0.54 9.72 -0.28
C SER A 53 1.53 9.93 0.86
N SER A 54 1.22 9.47 2.07
CA SER A 54 2.06 9.70 3.25
C SER A 54 3.17 8.66 3.34
N ASN A 55 4.40 9.11 3.61
CA ASN A 55 5.54 8.22 3.83
C ASN A 55 5.51 7.69 5.27
N ILE A 56 5.30 6.39 5.39
CA ILE A 56 5.33 5.68 6.66
C ILE A 56 6.72 5.09 6.85
N CYS A 57 7.25 5.26 8.04
CA CYS A 57 8.48 4.64 8.47
C CYS A 57 8.21 3.58 9.53
N ILE A 58 9.10 2.60 9.58
CA ILE A 58 9.17 1.62 10.64
C ILE A 58 10.58 1.59 11.20
N ASP A 59 10.69 1.62 12.53
CA ASP A 59 11.88 1.21 13.25
C ASP A 59 11.71 -0.23 13.72
N SER A 60 12.71 -1.06 13.45
CA SER A 60 12.67 -2.50 13.75
C SER A 60 13.55 -2.80 14.95
N GLN A 61 13.47 -4.04 15.43
CA GLN A 61 14.22 -4.54 16.59
C GLN A 61 15.74 -4.28 16.56
N ASP A 62 16.33 -4.06 15.38
CA ASP A 62 17.76 -3.79 15.18
C ASP A 62 18.12 -2.30 15.02
N GLY A 63 17.14 -1.40 15.18
CA GLY A 63 17.31 0.01 14.83
C GLY A 63 17.33 0.27 13.31
N ASN A 64 17.01 -0.74 12.50
CA ASN A 64 16.95 -0.62 11.05
C ASN A 64 15.66 0.09 10.64
N LYS A 65 15.82 1.31 10.10
CA LYS A 65 14.73 2.18 9.69
C LYS A 65 14.46 2.07 8.20
N VAL A 66 13.19 1.91 7.83
CA VAL A 66 12.74 1.89 6.44
C VAL A 66 11.52 2.78 6.29
N CYS A 67 11.52 3.64 5.27
CA CYS A 67 10.43 4.57 4.97
C CYS A 67 9.93 4.37 3.54
N SER A 68 8.61 4.33 3.35
CA SER A 68 7.99 4.24 2.03
C SER A 68 6.51 4.64 2.11
N ALA A 69 5.95 5.13 1.01
CA ALA A 69 4.50 5.30 0.87
C ALA A 69 3.76 3.96 0.88
N SER A 70 4.40 2.91 0.36
CA SER A 70 3.96 1.51 0.42
C SER A 70 5.11 0.66 0.94
N LEU A 71 5.06 0.34 2.23
CA LEU A 71 6.11 -0.37 2.94
C LEU A 71 5.93 -1.89 2.78
N TYR A 72 6.99 -2.54 2.36
CA TYR A 72 7.17 -3.99 2.41
C TYR A 72 8.55 -4.28 2.97
N LYS A 73 8.62 -5.08 4.03
CA LYS A 73 9.87 -5.54 4.63
C LYS A 73 9.71 -6.99 5.04
N CYS A 74 10.74 -7.78 4.82
CA CYS A 74 10.87 -9.07 5.48
C CYS A 74 12.20 -9.11 6.22
N GLU A 75 12.17 -9.60 7.47
CA GLU A 75 13.37 -9.76 8.28
C GLU A 75 13.32 -11.01 9.15
N GLN A 76 14.48 -11.44 9.62
CA GLN A 76 14.62 -12.52 10.60
C GLN A 76 14.39 -11.94 12.00
N ALA A 77 13.61 -12.61 12.84
CA ALA A 77 13.45 -12.22 14.23
C ALA A 77 14.70 -12.56 15.05
N ASN A 78 15.12 -11.65 15.93
CA ASN A 78 16.32 -11.81 16.77
C ASN A 78 16.05 -12.43 18.14
N GLY A 79 14.77 -12.69 18.46
CA GLY A 79 14.36 -13.34 19.68
C GLY A 79 12.93 -13.83 19.61
N ASP A 80 12.41 -14.25 20.76
CA ASP A 80 11.04 -14.76 20.89
C ASP A 80 9.98 -13.67 20.77
N SER A 81 10.39 -12.40 20.79
CA SER A 81 9.52 -11.28 20.45
C SER A 81 10.26 -10.25 19.59
N ALA A 82 9.50 -9.54 18.77
CA ALA A 82 9.98 -8.46 17.92
C ALA A 82 9.07 -7.24 18.10
N THR A 83 9.65 -6.07 18.34
CA THR A 83 8.90 -4.80 18.51
C THR A 83 9.20 -3.87 17.36
N TYR A 84 8.15 -3.22 16.87
CA TYR A 84 8.18 -2.31 15.75
C TYR A 84 7.53 -0.99 16.13
N GLU A 85 8.25 0.12 15.94
CA GLU A 85 7.71 1.46 16.11
C GLU A 85 7.37 2.03 14.73
N PHE A 86 6.13 2.45 14.54
CA PHE A 86 5.76 3.15 13.31
C PHE A 86 5.73 4.65 13.53
N TYR A 87 6.26 5.39 12.57
CA TYR A 87 6.25 6.84 12.59
C TYR A 87 6.09 7.38 11.17
N CYS A 88 5.76 8.67 11.06
CA CYS A 88 5.50 9.32 9.79
C CYS A 88 6.57 10.40 9.57
N VAL A 89 7.04 10.57 8.34
CA VAL A 89 7.99 11.65 7.98
C VAL A 89 7.53 12.46 6.77
N GLY A 90 7.88 13.74 6.78
CA GLY A 90 7.58 14.69 5.70
C GLY A 90 6.28 15.47 5.92
N GLU A 91 5.96 16.32 4.95
CA GLU A 91 4.88 17.32 5.05
C GLU A 91 3.51 16.71 5.38
N SER A 92 3.24 15.48 4.90
CA SER A 92 1.99 14.77 5.17
C SER A 92 1.75 14.39 6.64
N CYS A 93 2.76 14.57 7.50
CA CYS A 93 2.75 14.17 8.91
C CYS A 93 2.81 15.38 9.87
N GLU A 94 2.96 16.59 9.32
CA GLU A 94 3.11 17.84 10.08
C GLU A 94 1.77 18.56 10.26
N ALA A 95 0.80 18.30 9.38
CA ALA A 95 -0.49 18.99 9.37
C ALA A 95 -1.59 18.22 10.11
N ASP A 96 -1.63 16.89 9.97
CA ASP A 96 -2.73 16.05 10.43
C ASP A 96 -2.26 14.63 10.79
N ASP A 97 -3.08 13.93 11.57
CA ASP A 97 -2.90 12.51 11.87
C ASP A 97 -2.96 11.66 10.60
N VAL A 98 -2.04 10.70 10.47
CA VAL A 98 -1.99 9.79 9.33
C VAL A 98 -2.58 8.45 9.68
N GLN A 99 -3.63 8.07 8.95
CA GLN A 99 -4.23 6.75 9.08
C GLN A 99 -3.55 5.77 8.15
N MET A 100 -3.30 4.56 8.65
CA MET A 100 -2.65 3.52 7.86
C MET A 100 -3.25 2.14 8.09
N PHE A 101 -3.12 1.30 7.07
CA PHE A 101 -3.26 -0.13 7.20
C PHE A 101 -1.88 -0.77 7.38
N PHE A 102 -1.78 -1.76 8.25
CA PHE A 102 -0.56 -2.52 8.45
C PHE A 102 -0.85 -3.99 8.72
N ARG A 103 0.12 -4.86 8.42
CA ARG A 103 0.05 -6.29 8.69
C ARG A 103 1.42 -6.79 9.12
N PHE A 104 1.40 -7.73 10.07
CA PHE A 104 2.51 -8.59 10.38
C PHE A 104 2.14 -10.03 10.05
N THR A 105 3.06 -10.79 9.48
CA THR A 105 2.90 -12.22 9.28
C THR A 105 4.19 -12.91 9.66
N VAL A 106 4.09 -13.91 10.52
CA VAL A 106 5.25 -14.67 10.99
C VAL A 106 5.30 -15.98 10.20
N SER A 107 6.46 -16.28 9.64
CA SER A 107 6.67 -17.53 8.92
C SER A 107 6.48 -18.73 9.85
N PRO A 108 6.22 -19.93 9.30
CA PRO A 108 6.41 -21.16 10.04
C PRO A 108 7.85 -21.25 10.61
N PRO A 109 8.08 -22.09 11.63
CA PRO A 109 9.43 -22.46 12.05
C PRO A 109 10.29 -22.93 10.88
N SER A 110 11.61 -22.75 10.95
CA SER A 110 12.55 -23.22 9.92
C SER A 110 12.54 -24.74 9.70
N SER A 111 11.97 -25.50 10.63
CA SER A 111 11.74 -26.95 10.50
C SER A 111 10.54 -27.30 9.61
N GLU A 112 9.72 -26.33 9.22
CA GLU A 112 8.52 -26.51 8.40
C GLU A 112 8.70 -25.80 7.06
N ILE A 113 8.14 -26.36 6.00
CA ILE A 113 8.12 -25.70 4.68
C ILE A 113 7.16 -24.52 4.76
N ASP A 114 7.61 -23.32 4.42
CA ASP A 114 6.75 -22.14 4.29
C ASP A 114 5.88 -22.27 3.03
N PRO A 115 4.57 -22.57 3.15
CA PRO A 115 3.73 -22.84 1.99
C PRO A 115 3.39 -21.58 1.20
N GLU A 116 3.53 -20.40 1.81
CA GLU A 116 3.16 -19.12 1.21
C GLU A 116 4.39 -18.25 0.87
N LEU A 117 5.58 -18.75 1.20
CA LEU A 117 6.86 -18.12 0.88
C LEU A 117 6.90 -16.65 1.29
N TRP A 118 6.33 -16.32 2.46
CA TRP A 118 6.10 -14.96 2.97
C TRP A 118 7.31 -14.04 2.87
N CYS A 119 8.51 -14.62 2.85
CA CYS A 119 9.79 -13.95 2.86
C CYS A 119 10.76 -14.41 1.75
N SER A 120 10.25 -15.10 0.73
CA SER A 120 11.04 -15.73 -0.33
C SER A 120 10.42 -15.41 -1.70
N ASP A 121 10.54 -14.15 -2.13
CA ASP A 121 10.08 -13.65 -3.43
C ASP A 121 8.56 -13.84 -3.70
N ARG A 122 7.76 -13.69 -2.64
CA ARG A 122 6.30 -13.68 -2.77
C ARG A 122 5.85 -12.53 -3.67
N ASP A 123 4.93 -12.84 -4.58
CA ASP A 123 4.20 -11.81 -5.33
C ASP A 123 3.30 -11.03 -4.36
N THR A 124 3.72 -9.81 -4.01
CA THR A 124 3.01 -8.94 -3.07
C THR A 124 1.68 -8.44 -3.62
N SER A 125 1.42 -8.62 -4.93
CA SER A 125 0.11 -8.35 -5.54
C SER A 125 -0.89 -9.49 -5.32
N GLN A 126 -0.43 -10.68 -4.94
CA GLN A 126 -1.28 -11.84 -4.70
C GLN A 126 -1.73 -11.93 -3.25
N TYR A 127 -3.01 -12.28 -3.11
CA TYR A 127 -3.66 -12.43 -1.83
C TYR A 127 -3.29 -13.79 -1.20
N PRO A 128 -2.82 -13.83 0.06
CA PRO A 128 -2.44 -15.08 0.71
C PRO A 128 -3.63 -16.02 0.92
N LEU A 129 -3.42 -17.32 0.69
CA LEU A 129 -4.46 -18.33 0.80
C LEU A 129 -4.89 -18.57 2.25
N SER A 130 -3.95 -18.50 3.20
CA SER A 130 -4.23 -18.62 4.64
C SER A 130 -5.16 -17.52 5.16
N LEU A 131 -5.15 -16.37 4.48
CA LEU A 131 -6.02 -15.26 4.82
C LEU A 131 -7.37 -15.33 4.10
N SER A 132 -7.52 -16.14 3.05
CA SER A 132 -8.85 -16.35 2.44
C SER A 132 -9.65 -17.28 3.35
N PRO A 133 -10.79 -16.86 3.92
CA PRO A 133 -11.70 -17.79 4.57
C PRO A 133 -12.03 -18.95 3.62
N PRO A 134 -12.18 -20.19 4.15
CA PRO A 134 -12.65 -21.29 3.34
C PRO A 134 -14.00 -20.89 2.72
N LEU A 135 -14.15 -21.13 1.42
CA LEU A 135 -15.43 -20.93 0.78
C LEU A 135 -16.46 -21.81 1.50
N PRO A 136 -17.63 -21.27 1.91
CA PRO A 136 -18.74 -22.09 2.39
C PRO A 136 -18.99 -23.24 1.41
N PRO A 137 -19.20 -24.47 1.92
CA PRO A 137 -19.25 -25.67 1.08
C PRO A 137 -20.37 -25.62 0.02
N ASP A 138 -21.45 -24.88 0.28
CA ASP A 138 -22.66 -24.86 -0.56
C ASP A 138 -22.77 -23.64 -1.48
N ARG A 139 -21.67 -23.23 -2.13
CA ARG A 139 -21.73 -22.17 -3.15
C ARG A 139 -21.95 -22.75 -4.54
N THR A 140 -23.11 -22.47 -5.12
CA THR A 140 -23.32 -22.55 -6.57
C THR A 140 -22.42 -21.51 -7.23
N ILE A 141 -21.37 -21.95 -7.91
CA ILE A 141 -20.51 -21.09 -8.73
C ILE A 141 -21.39 -20.51 -9.84
N PRO A 142 -21.59 -19.18 -9.92
CA PRO A 142 -22.33 -18.60 -11.03
C PRO A 142 -21.64 -19.01 -12.34
N PRO A 143 -22.37 -19.42 -13.38
CA PRO A 143 -21.76 -19.83 -14.63
C PRO A 143 -20.85 -18.71 -15.13
N ILE A 144 -19.63 -19.07 -15.50
CA ILE A 144 -18.63 -18.14 -16.06
C ILE A 144 -19.30 -17.52 -17.29
N ARG A 145 -19.69 -16.24 -17.17
CA ARG A 145 -20.07 -15.46 -18.34
C ARG A 145 -18.81 -15.26 -19.15
N THR A 146 -18.69 -16.01 -20.25
CA THR A 146 -17.73 -15.72 -21.31
C THR A 146 -18.04 -14.31 -21.79
N THR A 147 -17.24 -13.34 -21.35
CA THR A 147 -17.26 -12.01 -21.94
C THR A 147 -16.86 -12.20 -23.39
N LYS A 148 -17.83 -11.98 -24.29
CA LYS A 148 -17.51 -11.77 -25.70
C LYS A 148 -16.46 -10.67 -25.73
N THR A 149 -15.30 -10.97 -26.30
CA THR A 149 -14.28 -9.98 -26.65
C THR A 149 -14.97 -8.90 -27.47
N SER A 150 -15.30 -7.78 -26.81
CA SER A 150 -15.75 -6.59 -27.49
C SER A 150 -14.51 -5.99 -28.13
N SER A 151 -14.32 -6.24 -29.42
CA SER A 151 -13.39 -5.50 -30.27
C SER A 151 -13.81 -4.03 -30.24
N ALA A 152 -13.31 -3.27 -29.26
CA ALA A 152 -13.43 -1.82 -29.27
C ALA A 152 -12.44 -1.30 -30.32
N GLU A 153 -12.98 -1.03 -31.51
CA GLU A 153 -12.27 -0.32 -32.57
C GLU A 153 -11.72 1.00 -32.01
N THR A 154 -10.41 1.17 -32.15
CA THR A 154 -9.69 2.38 -31.80
C THR A 154 -10.07 3.48 -32.77
N SER A 155 -11.11 4.27 -32.44
CA SER A 155 -11.38 5.53 -33.12
C SER A 155 -10.32 6.55 -32.72
N HIS A 156 -9.26 6.66 -33.51
CA HIS A 156 -8.34 7.78 -33.50
C HIS A 156 -9.08 9.05 -33.99
N GLY A 157 -9.78 9.71 -33.07
CA GLY A 157 -10.40 11.01 -33.26
C GLY A 157 -9.36 12.12 -33.07
N ILE A 158 -8.97 12.70 -34.19
CA ILE A 158 -8.03 13.81 -34.40
C ILE A 158 -8.37 15.02 -33.49
N HIS A 159 -7.53 15.32 -32.50
CA HIS A 159 -7.47 16.64 -31.86
C HIS A 159 -6.17 17.37 -32.28
N LEU A 160 -6.09 17.66 -33.58
CA LEU A 160 -5.13 18.60 -34.19
C LEU A 160 -5.91 19.84 -34.57
N LEU A 161 -6.15 20.78 -33.64
CA LEU A 161 -6.64 22.15 -33.93
C LEU A 161 -6.77 22.98 -32.63
N SER A 162 -5.69 23.15 -31.85
CA SER A 162 -5.68 24.16 -30.77
C SER A 162 -4.27 24.60 -30.33
N MET A 163 -3.36 24.85 -31.27
CA MET A 163 -2.09 25.54 -30.96
C MET A 163 -1.75 26.71 -31.90
N VAL A 164 -2.57 26.98 -32.92
CA VAL A 164 -2.30 28.09 -33.86
C VAL A 164 -2.91 29.42 -33.39
N ALA A 165 -3.88 29.40 -32.45
CA ALA A 165 -4.56 30.62 -32.00
C ALA A 165 -3.79 31.43 -30.94
N THR A 166 -2.86 30.83 -30.19
CA THR A 166 -2.10 31.54 -29.13
C THR A 166 -0.89 32.32 -29.65
N PHE A 167 -0.31 31.94 -30.80
CA PHE A 167 0.83 32.68 -31.38
C PHE A 167 0.43 34.00 -32.05
N MET A 168 -0.80 34.13 -32.58
CA MET A 168 -1.26 35.38 -33.22
C MET A 168 -1.59 36.49 -32.20
N LEU A 169 -2.05 36.13 -30.98
CA LEU A 169 -2.34 37.11 -29.93
C LEU A 169 -1.07 37.70 -29.28
N ALA A 170 0.02 36.93 -29.24
CA ALA A 170 1.29 37.41 -28.70
C ALA A 170 1.96 38.48 -29.59
N MET A 171 1.86 38.38 -30.92
CA MET A 171 2.46 39.39 -31.81
C MET A 171 1.73 40.74 -31.80
N PHE A 172 0.40 40.76 -31.59
CA PHE A 172 -0.34 42.03 -31.52
C PHE A 172 -0.06 42.83 -30.24
N MET A 173 0.34 42.19 -29.14
CA MET A 173 0.71 42.90 -27.91
C MET A 173 2.12 43.49 -27.95
N SER A 174 3.06 42.88 -28.67
CA SER A 174 4.43 43.41 -28.80
C SER A 174 4.51 44.68 -29.66
N PHE A 175 3.55 44.93 -30.56
CA PHE A 175 3.54 46.13 -31.42
C PHE A 175 3.00 47.39 -30.72
N ARG A 176 2.33 47.28 -29.57
CA ARG A 176 1.78 48.43 -28.85
C ARG A 176 2.70 48.99 -27.76
N TYR A 177 3.81 48.32 -27.44
CA TYR A 177 4.72 48.74 -26.37
C TYR A 177 5.96 49.53 -26.85
N ASN A 178 6.05 49.83 -28.15
CA ASN A 178 7.15 50.60 -28.73
C ASN A 178 6.62 51.82 -29.50
N LYS A 179 5.90 52.69 -28.78
CA LYS A 179 5.64 54.07 -29.21
C LYS A 179 5.58 54.99 -28.01
#